data_AF-A0A1G4JFW2-F1
#
_entry.id   AF-A0A1G4JFW2-F1
#
_cell.length_a   1.000
_cell.length_b   1.000
_cell.length_c   1.000
_cell.angle_alpha   90.00
_cell.angle_beta   90.00
_cell.angle_gamma   90.00
#
_symmetry.space_group_name_H-M   'P 1'
#
loop_
_entity.id
_entity.type
_entity.pdbx_description
1 polymer ?
#
loop_
_entity_poly.entity_id
_entity_poly.type
_entity_poly.pdbx_seq_one_letter_code
_entity_poly.pdbx_strand_id
1 'polypeptide(L)'
;MTGAVPKDTIARIFQLCSFSDEGTRITESTLALIDEYLEIFVREAVLRSIENKERLKDENRDQLGNQLVLTHKDLENISGLLLLDM
;
A
#
# COMPACT_ATOMS: atom_id res chain seq x y z
N MET A 1 -4.49 6.16 12.93
CA MET A 1 -4.58 7.25 11.94
C MET A 1 -5.99 7.20 11.39
N THR A 2 -6.83 8.18 11.70
CA THR A 2 -8.23 8.22 11.23
C THR A 2 -8.29 8.88 9.86
N GLY A 3 -7.65 8.26 8.87
CA GLY A 3 -7.57 8.75 7.49
C GLY A 3 -8.16 7.73 6.53
N ALA A 4 -9.43 7.37 6.73
CA ALA A 4 -10.17 6.50 5.81
C ALA A 4 -10.27 7.18 4.45
N VAL A 5 -10.07 6.41 3.38
CA VAL A 5 -10.22 6.94 2.02
C VAL A 5 -11.71 7.18 1.78
N PRO A 6 -12.14 8.37 1.34
CA PRO A 6 -13.57 8.59 1.09
C PRO A 6 -14.13 7.54 0.12
N LYS A 7 -15.27 6.92 0.47
CA LYS A 7 -15.90 5.87 -0.34
C LYS A 7 -16.10 6.27 -1.81
N ASP A 8 -16.46 7.53 -2.05
CA ASP A 8 -16.62 8.09 -3.40
C ASP A 8 -15.31 8.08 -4.19
N THR A 9 -14.17 8.23 -3.52
CA THR A 9 -12.85 8.17 -4.15
C THR A 9 -12.54 6.74 -4.56
N ILE A 10 -12.78 5.77 -3.68
CA ILE A 10 -12.61 4.34 -3.98
C ILE A 10 -13.50 3.95 -5.16
N ALA A 11 -14.79 4.30 -5.12
CA ALA A 11 -15.73 4.03 -6.19
C ALA A 11 -15.29 4.64 -7.54
N ARG A 12 -14.79 5.88 -7.51
CA ARG A 12 -14.25 6.54 -8.72
C ARG A 12 -13.01 5.85 -9.27
N ILE A 13 -12.11 5.34 -8.42
CA ILE A 13 -10.93 4.59 -8.87
C ILE A 13 -11.38 3.34 -9.65
N PHE A 14 -12.31 2.55 -9.12
CA PHE A 14 -12.81 1.37 -9.84
C PHE A 14 -13.48 1.73 -11.16
N GLN A 15 -14.34 2.76 -11.15
CA GLN A 15 -15.05 3.17 -12.36
C GLN A 15 -14.12 3.67 -13.47
N LEU A 16 -13.03 4.36 -13.12
CA LEU A 16 -12.11 4.96 -14.08
C LEU A 16 -10.97 4.03 -14.50
N CYS A 17 -10.51 3.16 -13.60
CA CYS A 17 -9.27 2.42 -13.79
C CYS A 17 -9.46 0.90 -13.90
N SER A 18 -10.62 0.35 -13.52
CA SER A 18 -10.82 -1.11 -13.41
C SER A 18 -12.00 -1.64 -14.20
N PHE A 19 -13.14 -0.95 -14.19
CA PHE A 19 -14.34 -1.41 -14.89
C PHE A 19 -14.27 -1.09 -16.38
N SER A 20 -14.28 -2.14 -17.21
CA SER A 20 -14.30 -2.00 -18.67
C SER A 20 -15.70 -1.67 -19.22
N ASP A 21 -16.75 -2.01 -18.47
CA ASP A 21 -18.15 -1.73 -18.84
C ASP A 21 -18.72 -0.59 -17.98
N GLU A 22 -19.27 0.43 -18.64
CA GLU A 22 -19.93 1.59 -18.03
C GLU A 22 -21.16 1.20 -17.19
N GLY A 23 -21.75 0.03 -17.45
CA GLY A 23 -22.87 -0.53 -16.68
C GLY A 23 -22.47 -1.13 -15.33
N THR A 24 -21.18 -1.40 -15.09
CA THR A 24 -20.71 -2.05 -13.85
C THR A 24 -21.00 -1.18 -12.63
N ARG A 25 -21.52 -1.79 -11.56
CA ARG A 25 -21.81 -1.13 -10.28
C ARG A 25 -21.20 -1.90 -9.12
N ILE A 26 -20.82 -1.18 -8.08
CA ILE A 26 -20.29 -1.72 -6.84
C ILE A 26 -21.20 -1.34 -5.68
N THR A 27 -21.46 -2.29 -4.78
CA THR A 27 -22.32 -2.05 -3.62
C THR A 27 -21.56 -1.30 -2.53
N GLU A 28 -22.30 -0.55 -1.70
CA GLU A 28 -21.69 0.19 -0.59
C GLU A 28 -21.00 -0.74 0.43
N SER A 29 -21.57 -1.92 0.67
CA SER A 29 -20.97 -2.93 1.55
C SER A 29 -19.61 -3.40 1.05
N THR A 30 -19.45 -3.58 -0.27
CA THR A 30 -18.17 -3.96 -0.88
C THR A 30 -17.17 -2.82 -0.83
N LEU A 31 -17.62 -1.57 -1.01
CA LEU A 31 -16.74 -0.40 -0.84
C LEU A 31 -16.17 -0.30 0.58
N ALA A 32 -16.96 -0.65 1.61
CA ALA A 32 -16.47 -0.67 2.98
C ALA A 32 -15.38 -1.73 3.19
N LEU A 33 -15.53 -2.92 2.62
CA LEU A 33 -14.51 -3.97 2.67
C LEU A 33 -13.23 -3.57 1.92
N ILE A 34 -13.37 -2.85 0.81
CA ILE A 34 -12.21 -2.38 0.05
C ILE A 34 -11.46 -1.28 0.82
N ASP A 35 -12.16 -0.41 1.55
CA ASP A 35 -11.51 0.58 2.43
C ASP A 35 -10.60 -0.11 3.46
N GLU A 36 -11.11 -1.13 4.14
CA GLU A 36 -10.31 -1.95 5.06
C GLU A 36 -9.13 -2.65 4.37
N TYR A 37 -9.35 -3.21 3.17
CA TYR A 37 -8.30 -3.84 2.38
C TYR A 37 -7.20 -2.85 1.98
N LEU A 38 -7.56 -1.64 1.55
CA LEU A 38 -6.60 -0.60 1.17
C LEU A 38 -5.76 -0.15 2.36
N GLU A 39 -6.35 -0.07 3.55
CA GLU A 39 -5.60 0.22 4.79
C GLU A 39 -4.55 -0.86 5.05
N ILE A 40 -4.95 -2.14 4.97
CA ILE A 40 -4.04 -3.27 5.16
C ILE A 40 -2.93 -3.26 4.10
N PHE A 41 -3.29 -3.06 2.83
CA PHE A 41 -2.34 -3.02 1.72
C PHE A 41 -1.27 -1.94 1.91
N VAL A 42 -1.67 -0.71 2.23
CA VAL A 42 -0.74 0.40 2.45
C VAL A 42 0.12 0.17 3.68
N ARG A 43 -0.48 -0.35 4.77
CA ARG A 43 0.27 -0.67 6.00
C ARG A 43 1.32 -1.75 5.75
N GLU A 44 0.99 -2.81 5.03
CA GLU A 44 1.93 -3.87 4.66
C GLU A 44 3.07 -3.34 3.78
N ALA A 45 2.75 -2.50 2.79
CA ALA A 45 3.76 -1.87 1.94
C ALA A 45 4.78 -1.07 2.77
N VAL A 46 4.31 -0.29 3.75
CA VAL A 46 5.17 0.50 4.64
C VAL A 46 5.98 -0.40 5.57
N LEU A 47 5.34 -1.33 6.27
CA LEU A 47 6.02 -2.20 7.24
C LEU A 47 7.11 -3.05 6.58
N ARG A 48 6.82 -3.65 5.42
CA ARG A 48 7.81 -4.44 4.68
C ARG A 48 8.95 -3.60 4.13
N SER A 49 8.67 -2.36 3.72
CA SER A 49 9.71 -1.41 3.31
C SER A 49 10.65 -1.05 4.48
N ILE A 50 10.09 -0.88 5.69
CA ILE A 50 10.88 -0.64 6.91
C ILE A 50 11.74 -1.86 7.23
N GLU A 51 11.13 -3.04 7.32
CA GLU A 51 11.82 -4.29 7.65
C GLU A 51 12.96 -4.58 6.68
N ASN A 52 12.71 -4.46 5.37
CA ASN A 52 13.74 -4.66 4.37
C ASN A 52 14.89 -3.64 4.50
N LYS A 53 14.57 -2.38 4.82
CA LYS A 53 15.58 -1.33 4.99
C LYS A 53 16.43 -1.52 6.24
N GLU A 54 15.82 -1.96 7.34
CA GLU A 54 16.53 -2.27 8.58
C GLU A 54 17.48 -3.47 8.37
N ARG A 55 17.01 -4.53 7.69
CA ARG A 55 17.85 -5.68 7.33
C ARG A 55 19.08 -5.28 6.52
N LEU A 56 18.93 -4.40 5.53
CA LEU A 56 20.05 -3.91 4.70
C LEU A 56 21.01 -2.99 5.47
N LYS A 57 20.53 -2.28 6.51
CA LYS A 57 21.39 -1.47 7.39
C LYS A 57 22.24 -2.35 8.31
N ASP A 58 21.67 -3.43 8.84
CA ASP A 58 22.42 -4.38 9.69
C ASP A 58 23.57 -5.06 8.92
N GLU A 59 23.39 -5.26 7.61
CA GLU A 59 24.43 -5.77 6.71
C GLU A 59 25.54 -4.72 6.43
N ASN A 60 25.21 -3.42 6.46
CA ASN A 60 26.12 -2.30 6.20
C ASN A 60 26.44 -1.55 7.50
N ARG A 61 27.31 -2.16 8.32
CA ARG A 61 27.72 -1.76 9.69
C ARG A 61 28.31 -0.36 9.91
N ASP A 62 28.15 0.59 9.00
CA ASP A 62 28.66 1.95 9.11
C ASP A 62 27.62 2.96 8.63
N GLN A 63 26.81 3.50 9.55
CA GLN A 63 26.31 4.88 9.46
C GLN A 63 25.54 5.32 10.72
N LEU A 64 26.24 6.07 11.57
CA LEU A 64 25.68 6.94 12.61
C LEU A 64 24.82 8.04 11.93
N GLY A 65 23.51 7.81 11.81
CA GLY A 65 22.57 8.76 11.23
C GLY A 65 21.13 8.26 11.34
N ASN A 66 20.62 8.20 12.56
CA ASN A 66 19.49 7.34 12.93
C ASN A 66 18.11 7.95 12.67
N GLN A 67 17.82 8.32 11.42
CA GLN A 67 16.44 8.62 11.02
C GLN A 67 15.98 7.61 9.96
N LEU A 68 14.95 6.83 10.29
CA LEU A 68 14.29 5.92 9.38
C LEU A 68 13.49 6.75 8.36
N VAL A 69 14.04 6.89 7.16
CA VAL A 69 13.40 7.59 6.05
C VAL A 69 13.23 6.62 4.91
N LEU A 70 11.99 6.35 4.50
CA LEU A 70 11.69 5.53 3.32
C LEU A 70 11.79 6.37 2.05
N THR A 71 12.25 5.73 0.99
CA THR A 71 12.38 6.26 -0.37
C THR A 71 11.68 5.32 -1.35
N HIS A 72 11.46 5.75 -2.60
CA HIS A 72 10.82 4.91 -3.63
C HIS A 72 11.52 3.55 -3.81
N LYS A 73 12.86 3.51 -3.69
CA LYS A 73 13.65 2.27 -3.81
C LYS A 73 13.28 1.22 -2.76
N ASP A 74 12.93 1.64 -1.55
CA ASP A 74 12.56 0.73 -0.48
C ASP A 74 11.24 0.00 -0.82
N LEU A 75 10.30 0.70 -1.47
CA LEU A 75 9.05 0.15 -1.95
C LEU A 75 9.25 -0.75 -3.18
N GLU A 76 10.08 -0.32 -4.15
CA GLU A 76 10.41 -1.11 -5.35
C GLU A 76 11.04 -2.47 -5.00
N ASN A 77 11.85 -2.52 -3.94
CA ASN A 77 12.49 -3.75 -3.49
C ASN A 77 11.51 -4.78 -2.91
N ILE A 78 10.36 -4.34 -2.43
CA ILE A 78 9.35 -5.22 -1.81
C ILE A 78 8.09 -5.39 -2.66
N SER A 79 7.89 -4.58 -3.70
CA SER A 79 6.66 -4.55 -4.48
C SER A 79 6.34 -5.88 -5.15
N GLY A 80 7.36 -6.62 -5.60
CA GLY A 80 7.17 -7.95 -6.17
C GLY A 80 6.53 -8.94 -5.19
N LEU A 81 7.04 -9.00 -3.95
CA LEU A 81 6.48 -9.88 -2.91
C LEU A 81 5.11 -9.38 -2.45
N LEU A 82 4.97 -8.06 -2.28
CA LEU A 82 3.70 -7.45 -1.87
C LEU A 82 2.55 -7.76 -2.86
N LEU A 83 2.84 -7.76 -4.16
CA LEU A 83 1.85 -8.06 -5.21
C LEU A 83 1.57 -9.56 -5.39
N LEU A 84 2.39 -10.46 -4.82
CA LEU A 84 2.12 -11.89 -4.85
C LEU A 84 1.17 -12.33 -3.74
N ASP A 85 1.18 -11.62 -2.62
CA ASP A 85 0.32 -11.90 -1.46
C ASP A 85 -1.11 -11.37 -1.63
N MET A 86 -1.31 -10.49 -2.61
CA MET A 86 -2.54 -9.71 -2.84
C MET A 86 -3.20 -10.08 -4.17
#